data_AF-A0A957Y7T5-F1
#
_entry.id   AF-A0A957Y7T5-F1
#
_cell.length_a   1.000
_cell.length_b   1.000
_cell.length_c   1.000
_cell.angle_alpha   90.00
_cell.angle_beta   90.00
_cell.angle_gamma   90.00
#
_symmetry.space_group_name_H-M   'P 1'
#
loop_
_entity.id
_entity.type
_entity.pdbx_description
1 polymer ?
#
loop_
_entity_poly.entity_id
_entity_poly.type
_entity_poly.pdbx_seq_one_letter_code
_entity_poly.pdbx_strand_id
1 'polypeptide(L)'
;INVTLIFSLDRYQKVMDAYISGLERWAGSGATDLSSVASVASFFISRVDTEVDHRLEAIGQDTALALRGKAAVAQGKLAYQAFLRTFSGPRWQALADRGAVPQRPLWASTSTKNPDYPDTLYVDSLIGPHTVNTLPDATIDAFADHGTVARAVDVDVIDAQSVWAGLAEVGVDMDDVAATLEREGVASFQKSFDELLDALRQKATELA
;
A
#
# COMPACT_ATOMS: atom_id res chain seq x y z
N ILE A 1 -1.66 14.94 -4.78
CA ILE A 1 -0.52 14.08 -5.19
C ILE A 1 -0.89 12.63 -4.92
N ASN A 2 -0.68 11.72 -5.87
CA ASN A 2 -0.71 10.29 -5.59
C ASN A 2 0.73 9.81 -5.47
N VAL A 3 1.16 9.49 -4.25
CA VAL A 3 2.48 8.87 -4.03
C VAL A 3 2.34 7.37 -4.27
N THR A 4 3.21 6.78 -5.09
CA THR A 4 3.12 5.36 -5.48
C THR A 4 4.39 4.58 -5.15
N LEU A 5 4.37 3.28 -5.41
CA LEU A 5 5.47 2.33 -5.15
C LEU A 5 5.92 2.31 -3.68
N ILE A 6 4.95 2.23 -2.76
CA ILE A 6 5.23 2.11 -1.32
C ILE A 6 5.06 0.64 -0.92
N PHE A 7 6.16 0.01 -0.48
CA PHE A 7 6.23 -1.42 -0.13
C PHE A 7 6.66 -1.69 1.31
N SER A 8 7.05 -0.67 2.08
CA SER A 8 7.47 -0.83 3.47
C SER A 8 6.84 0.19 4.41
N LEU A 9 6.74 -0.19 5.68
CA LEU A 9 6.25 0.68 6.75
C LEU A 9 7.18 1.89 6.95
N ASP A 10 8.50 1.70 6.86
CA ASP A 10 9.49 2.77 6.93
C ASP A 10 9.34 3.77 5.77
N ARG A 11 9.23 3.27 4.53
CA ARG A 11 8.98 4.14 3.37
C ARG A 11 7.66 4.90 3.53
N TYR A 12 6.62 4.23 4.03
CA TYR A 12 5.33 4.88 4.25
C TYR A 12 5.41 5.99 5.30
N GLN A 13 6.10 5.78 6.42
CA GLN A 13 6.35 6.81 7.42
C GLN A 13 7.04 8.02 6.80
N LYS A 14 8.12 7.79 6.04
CA LYS A 14 8.85 8.87 5.33
C LYS A 14 7.95 9.64 4.35
N VAL A 15 7.03 8.97 3.67
CA VAL A 15 6.05 9.60 2.77
C VAL A 15 5.08 10.50 3.54
N MET A 16 4.52 10.02 4.65
CA MET A 16 3.61 10.82 5.48
C MET A 16 4.32 12.02 6.11
N ASP A 17 5.56 11.83 6.58
CA ASP A 17 6.38 12.92 7.12
C ASP A 17 6.69 13.98 6.05
N ALA A 18 6.99 13.56 4.81
CA ALA A 18 7.18 14.47 3.70
C ALA A 18 5.90 15.26 3.34
N TYR A 19 4.73 14.63 3.47
CA TYR A 19 3.44 15.30 3.28
C TYR A 19 3.21 16.39 4.34
N ILE A 20 3.38 16.05 5.62
CA ILE A 20 3.25 17.01 6.74
C ILE A 20 4.25 18.15 6.58
N SER A 21 5.53 17.85 6.30
CA SER A 21 6.54 18.89 6.08
C SER A 21 6.30 19.74 4.82
N GLY A 22 5.66 19.19 3.80
CA GLY A 22 5.17 19.95 2.65
C GLY A 22 4.13 21.00 3.06
N LEU A 23 3.13 20.57 3.84
CA LEU A 23 2.09 21.46 4.38
C LEU A 23 2.67 22.53 5.30
N GLU A 24 3.59 22.16 6.20
CA GLU A 24 4.26 23.09 7.12
C GLU A 24 5.00 24.20 6.36
N ARG A 25 5.73 23.84 5.28
CA ARG A 25 6.44 24.83 4.46
C ARG A 25 5.49 25.77 3.73
N TRP A 26 4.39 25.25 3.18
CA TRP A 26 3.39 26.07 2.50
C TRP A 26 2.64 26.99 3.46
N ALA A 27 2.29 26.48 4.64
CA ALA A 27 1.79 27.27 5.76
C ALA A 27 2.75 28.41 6.16
N GLY A 28 4.06 28.13 6.19
CA GLY A 28 5.11 29.09 6.49
C GLY A 28 5.34 30.15 5.42
N SER A 29 4.92 29.89 4.17
CA SER A 29 4.96 30.89 3.08
C SER A 29 3.77 31.84 3.07
N GLY A 30 2.93 31.81 4.13
CA GLY A 30 1.79 32.72 4.30
C GLY A 30 0.44 32.18 3.84
N ALA A 31 0.35 30.92 3.39
CA ALA A 31 -0.93 30.34 2.99
C ALA A 31 -1.86 30.13 4.19
N THR A 32 -3.04 30.74 4.21
CA THR A 32 -3.96 30.67 5.37
C THR A 32 -4.92 29.50 5.33
N ASP A 33 -5.15 28.90 4.15
CA ASP A 33 -6.04 27.77 3.94
C ASP A 33 -5.26 26.62 3.28
N LEU A 34 -5.31 25.44 3.90
CA LEU A 34 -4.62 24.24 3.45
C LEU A 34 -5.54 23.22 2.75
N SER A 35 -6.84 23.50 2.62
CA SER A 35 -7.84 22.51 2.18
C SER A 35 -7.74 22.11 0.70
N SER A 36 -7.02 22.88 -0.11
CA SER A 36 -6.80 22.57 -1.52
C SER A 36 -5.77 21.45 -1.76
N VAL A 37 -4.99 21.07 -0.74
CA VAL A 37 -3.95 20.05 -0.87
C VAL A 37 -4.48 18.67 -0.52
N ALA A 38 -4.86 17.92 -1.55
CA ALA A 38 -5.23 16.51 -1.44
C ALA A 38 -4.05 15.59 -1.77
N SER A 39 -3.90 14.51 -0.99
CA SER A 39 -2.90 13.49 -1.25
C SER A 39 -3.40 12.09 -0.88
N VAL A 40 -2.89 11.08 -1.57
CA VAL A 40 -3.02 9.66 -1.22
C VAL A 40 -1.64 9.00 -1.25
N ALA A 41 -1.47 7.93 -0.48
CA ALA A 41 -0.26 7.14 -0.44
C ALA A 41 -0.58 5.70 -0.87
N SER A 42 -0.29 5.38 -2.13
CA SER A 42 -0.54 4.07 -2.74
C SER A 42 0.43 3.02 -2.20
N PHE A 43 -0.05 2.27 -1.21
CA PHE A 43 0.64 1.19 -0.53
C PHE A 43 0.27 -0.14 -1.20
N PHE A 44 1.27 -0.86 -1.70
CA PHE A 44 1.06 -2.06 -2.51
C PHE A 44 0.86 -3.29 -1.62
N ILE A 45 -0.20 -4.06 -1.89
CA ILE A 45 -0.63 -5.19 -1.06
C ILE A 45 -0.20 -6.53 -1.68
N SER A 46 -0.84 -6.98 -2.76
CA SER A 46 -0.70 -8.37 -3.23
C SER A 46 0.73 -8.78 -3.60
N ARG A 47 1.56 -7.82 -4.04
CA ARG A 47 2.96 -8.10 -4.42
C ARG A 47 3.80 -8.55 -3.22
N VAL A 48 3.42 -8.12 -2.01
CA VAL A 48 4.10 -8.49 -0.78
C VAL A 48 3.88 -9.96 -0.48
N ASP A 49 2.64 -10.46 -0.53
CA ASP A 49 2.38 -11.88 -0.32
C ASP A 49 3.02 -12.73 -1.43
N THR A 50 3.03 -12.29 -2.69
CA THR A 50 3.72 -13.04 -3.75
C THR A 50 5.21 -13.25 -3.45
N GLU A 51 5.92 -12.19 -3.06
CA GLU A 51 7.37 -12.28 -2.76
C GLU A 51 7.63 -13.00 -1.42
N VAL A 52 6.82 -12.73 -0.40
CA VAL A 52 6.98 -13.35 0.92
C VAL A 52 6.63 -14.83 0.87
N ASP A 53 5.54 -15.22 0.22
CA ASP A 53 5.16 -16.64 0.08
C ASP A 53 6.25 -17.43 -0.63
N HIS A 54 6.85 -16.88 -1.70
CA HIS A 54 7.98 -17.49 -2.38
C HIS A 54 9.18 -17.72 -1.43
N ARG A 55 9.52 -16.74 -0.59
CA ARG A 55 10.59 -16.89 0.42
C ARG A 55 10.25 -17.92 1.49
N LEU A 56 9.00 -17.92 1.97
CA LEU A 56 8.51 -18.89 2.97
C LEU A 56 8.53 -20.32 2.42
N GLU A 57 8.19 -20.50 1.14
CA GLU A 57 8.25 -21.79 0.45
C GLU A 57 9.69 -22.28 0.27
N ALA A 58 10.62 -21.37 -0.04
CA ALA A 58 12.04 -21.70 -0.11
C ALA A 58 12.63 -22.11 1.26
N ILE A 59 12.11 -21.56 2.36
CA ILE A 59 12.48 -21.98 3.73
C ILE A 59 11.91 -23.37 4.04
N GLY A 60 10.66 -23.64 3.65
CA GLY A 60 10.06 -24.98 3.66
C GLY A 60 9.74 -25.59 5.03
N GLN A 61 9.97 -24.86 6.14
CA GLN A 61 9.60 -25.30 7.48
C GLN A 61 8.09 -25.09 7.74
N ASP A 62 7.44 -25.97 8.48
CA ASP A 62 6.00 -25.87 8.79
C ASP A 62 5.63 -24.51 9.42
N THR A 63 6.50 -23.98 10.28
CA THR A 63 6.36 -22.66 10.91
C THR A 63 6.39 -21.52 9.90
N ALA A 64 7.22 -21.62 8.86
CA ALA A 64 7.28 -20.64 7.76
C ALA A 64 6.07 -20.78 6.83
N LEU A 65 5.74 -22.00 6.42
CA LEU A 65 4.60 -22.26 5.53
C LEU A 65 3.25 -21.85 6.14
N ALA A 66 3.15 -21.85 7.48
CA ALA A 66 1.99 -21.36 8.21
C ALA A 66 1.78 -19.84 8.14
N LEU A 67 2.77 -19.07 7.65
CA LEU A 67 2.68 -17.62 7.49
C LEU A 67 2.25 -17.18 6.07
N ARG A 68 2.09 -18.12 5.13
CA ARG A 68 1.70 -17.79 3.75
C ARG A 68 0.36 -17.07 3.67
N GLY A 69 0.28 -16.08 2.79
CA GLY A 69 -0.92 -15.27 2.56
C GLY A 69 -1.33 -14.35 3.71
N LYS A 70 -0.44 -14.14 4.69
CA LYS A 70 -0.71 -13.30 5.87
C LYS A 70 0.09 -12.00 5.88
N ALA A 71 1.20 -11.91 5.13
CA ALA A 71 2.15 -10.83 5.25
C ALA A 71 1.57 -9.49 4.75
N ALA A 72 0.90 -9.50 3.58
CA ALA A 72 0.37 -8.29 2.97
C ALA A 72 -0.77 -7.66 3.80
N VAL A 73 -1.70 -8.48 4.30
CA VAL A 73 -2.78 -7.99 5.18
C VAL A 73 -2.20 -7.48 6.50
N ALA A 74 -1.27 -8.22 7.12
CA ALA A 74 -0.61 -7.78 8.34
C ALA A 74 0.09 -6.42 8.13
N GLN A 75 0.84 -6.27 7.04
CA GLN A 75 1.50 -5.02 6.69
C GLN A 75 0.51 -3.88 6.47
N GLY A 76 -0.60 -4.12 5.77
CA GLY A 76 -1.66 -3.12 5.53
C GLY A 76 -2.29 -2.63 6.84
N LYS A 77 -2.58 -3.52 7.78
CA LYS A 77 -3.08 -3.15 9.12
C LYS A 77 -2.05 -2.34 9.92
N LEU A 78 -0.77 -2.72 9.87
CA LEU A 78 0.31 -1.97 10.51
C LEU A 78 0.53 -0.59 9.87
N ALA A 79 0.40 -0.49 8.54
CA ALA A 79 0.43 0.77 7.82
C ALA A 79 -0.73 1.68 8.27
N TYR A 80 -1.94 1.14 8.40
CA TYR A 80 -3.09 1.90 8.91
C TYR A 80 -2.87 2.41 10.34
N GLN A 81 -2.25 1.61 11.21
CA GLN A 81 -1.86 2.06 12.54
C GLN A 81 -0.83 3.20 12.51
N ALA A 82 0.14 3.16 11.60
CA ALA A 82 1.09 4.26 11.41
C ALA A 82 0.40 5.53 10.90
N PHE A 83 -0.57 5.39 10.00
CA PHE A 83 -1.43 6.48 9.53
C PHE A 83 -2.18 7.15 10.68
N LEU A 84 -2.89 6.37 11.51
CA LEU A 84 -3.63 6.91 12.65
C LEU A 84 -2.74 7.69 13.62
N ARG A 85 -1.54 7.17 13.90
CA ARG A 85 -0.56 7.86 14.77
C ARG A 85 -0.05 9.14 14.12
N THR A 86 0.31 9.10 12.84
CA THR A 86 0.94 10.23 12.15
C THR A 86 -0.01 11.41 11.95
N PHE A 87 -1.26 11.14 11.61
CA PHE A 87 -2.31 12.16 11.43
C PHE A 87 -3.09 12.40 12.73
N SER A 88 -2.36 12.50 13.83
CA SER A 88 -2.89 12.83 15.16
C SER A 88 -1.91 13.70 15.94
N GLY A 89 -2.35 14.22 17.09
CA GLY A 89 -1.51 14.99 18.00
C GLY A 89 -1.21 16.43 17.54
N PRO A 90 -0.42 17.18 18.32
CA PRO A 90 -0.30 18.64 18.17
C PRO A 90 0.25 19.10 16.81
N ARG A 91 1.22 18.37 16.25
CA ARG A 91 1.83 18.70 14.94
C ARG A 91 0.80 18.65 13.82
N TRP A 92 -0.02 17.60 13.80
CA TRP A 92 -1.09 17.46 12.82
C TRP A 92 -2.23 18.46 13.07
N GLN A 93 -2.65 18.62 14.33
CA GLN A 93 -3.77 19.51 14.68
C GLN A 93 -3.54 20.96 14.22
N ALA A 94 -2.31 21.46 14.36
CA ALA A 94 -1.95 22.81 13.90
C ALA A 94 -2.14 23.03 12.39
N LEU A 95 -2.05 21.96 11.58
CA LEU A 95 -2.32 22.00 10.14
C LEU A 95 -3.81 21.75 9.85
N ALA A 96 -4.43 20.81 10.57
CA ALA A 96 -5.85 20.48 10.43
C ALA A 96 -6.74 21.69 10.76
N ASP A 97 -6.40 22.47 11.78
CA ASP A 97 -7.09 23.73 12.16
C ASP A 97 -7.07 24.78 11.04
N ARG A 98 -6.18 24.62 10.07
CA ARG A 98 -6.05 25.46 8.86
C ARG A 98 -6.64 24.80 7.62
N GLY A 99 -7.44 23.73 7.80
CA GLY A 99 -8.14 23.04 6.72
C GLY A 99 -7.36 21.89 6.07
N ALA A 100 -6.18 21.52 6.57
CA ALA A 100 -5.46 20.37 6.00
C ALA A 100 -6.25 19.06 6.15
N VAL A 101 -6.20 18.22 5.13
CA VAL A 101 -6.82 16.89 5.11
C VAL A 101 -5.75 15.80 5.19
N PRO A 102 -6.00 14.66 5.88
CA PRO A 102 -4.96 13.64 6.00
C PRO A 102 -4.62 13.01 4.63
N GLN A 103 -3.34 12.67 4.41
CA GLN A 103 -2.96 11.87 3.24
C GLN A 103 -3.47 10.43 3.45
N ARG A 104 -4.55 10.10 2.76
CA ARG A 104 -5.24 8.81 2.93
C ARG A 104 -4.34 7.64 2.49
N PRO A 105 -4.28 6.53 3.23
CA PRO A 105 -3.75 5.28 2.70
C PRO A 105 -4.59 4.86 1.49
N LEU A 106 -3.92 4.46 0.41
CA LEU A 106 -4.56 3.89 -0.75
C LEU A 106 -4.00 2.48 -0.94
N TRP A 107 -4.86 1.47 -0.82
CA TRP A 107 -4.49 0.07 -1.05
C TRP A 107 -4.42 -0.20 -2.55
N ALA A 108 -3.21 -0.45 -3.04
CA ALA A 108 -2.93 -0.71 -4.45
C ALA A 108 -2.53 -2.17 -4.68
N SER A 109 -2.73 -2.66 -5.90
CA SER A 109 -2.48 -4.06 -6.24
C SER A 109 -3.22 -5.01 -5.29
N THR A 110 -4.54 -4.91 -5.23
CA THR A 110 -5.41 -5.64 -4.29
C THR A 110 -6.17 -6.80 -4.94
N SER A 111 -5.76 -7.22 -6.14
CA SER A 111 -6.20 -8.49 -6.71
C SER A 111 -5.38 -9.63 -6.14
N THR A 112 -6.06 -10.66 -5.64
CA THR A 112 -5.44 -11.92 -5.24
C THR A 112 -4.69 -12.57 -6.41
N LYS A 113 -3.48 -13.06 -6.15
CA LYS A 113 -2.60 -13.70 -7.16
C LYS A 113 -2.49 -15.20 -7.00
N ASN A 114 -2.72 -15.71 -5.79
CA ASN A 114 -2.73 -17.13 -5.48
C ASN A 114 -4.18 -17.65 -5.54
N PRO A 115 -4.50 -18.63 -6.40
CA PRO A 115 -5.85 -19.18 -6.50
C PRO A 115 -6.33 -19.93 -5.24
N ASP A 116 -5.42 -20.28 -4.33
CA ASP A 116 -5.78 -20.91 -3.05
C ASP A 116 -6.34 -19.90 -2.04
N TYR A 117 -6.23 -18.61 -2.32
CA TYR A 117 -6.76 -17.54 -1.48
C TYR A 117 -8.06 -16.98 -2.06
N PRO A 118 -8.99 -16.48 -1.23
CA PRO A 118 -10.17 -15.76 -1.72
C PRO A 118 -9.76 -14.61 -2.65
N ASP A 119 -10.43 -14.47 -3.77
CA ASP A 119 -10.20 -13.39 -4.75
C ASP A 119 -10.60 -11.99 -4.22
N THR A 120 -11.38 -11.94 -3.14
CA THR A 120 -11.73 -10.73 -2.37
C THR A 120 -10.82 -10.45 -1.17
N LEU A 121 -9.87 -11.35 -0.85
CA LEU A 121 -9.10 -11.36 0.42
C LEU A 121 -8.62 -9.96 0.86
N TYR A 122 -7.93 -9.25 -0.04
CA TYR A 122 -7.33 -7.97 0.30
C TYR A 122 -8.34 -6.84 0.43
N VAL A 123 -9.45 -6.90 -0.32
CA VAL A 123 -10.51 -5.90 -0.23
C VAL A 123 -11.22 -6.05 1.09
N ASP A 124 -11.69 -7.26 1.41
CA ASP A 124 -12.41 -7.58 2.64
C ASP A 124 -11.60 -7.21 3.88
N SER A 125 -10.29 -7.50 3.86
CA SER A 125 -9.42 -7.37 5.03
C SER A 125 -8.96 -5.94 5.35
N LEU A 126 -9.11 -4.99 4.40
CA LEU A 126 -8.50 -3.65 4.50
C LEU A 126 -9.50 -2.49 4.44
N ILE A 127 -10.80 -2.78 4.56
CA ILE A 127 -11.84 -1.74 4.68
C ILE A 127 -11.68 -1.00 6.01
N GLY A 128 -11.61 0.33 5.94
CA GLY A 128 -11.67 1.19 7.12
C GLY A 128 -11.84 2.68 6.80
N PRO A 129 -12.03 3.50 7.84
CA PRO A 129 -12.19 4.95 7.69
C PRO A 129 -10.96 5.61 7.04
N HIS A 130 -11.21 6.59 6.18
CA HIS A 130 -10.19 7.42 5.53
C HIS A 130 -9.19 6.64 4.66
N THR A 131 -9.57 5.46 4.16
CA THR A 131 -8.77 4.72 3.18
C THR A 131 -9.38 4.81 1.79
N VAL A 132 -8.58 4.50 0.78
CA VAL A 132 -9.01 4.27 -0.61
C VAL A 132 -8.54 2.88 -1.01
N ASN A 133 -9.28 2.18 -1.85
CA ASN A 133 -8.80 0.97 -2.51
C ASN A 133 -8.91 1.18 -4.02
N THR A 134 -7.84 0.90 -4.77
CA THR A 134 -7.87 0.95 -6.24
C THR A 134 -7.96 -0.47 -6.77
N LEU A 135 -9.08 -0.77 -7.44
CA LEU A 135 -9.42 -2.11 -7.87
C LEU A 135 -9.45 -2.18 -9.40
N PRO A 136 -8.91 -3.25 -10.02
CA PRO A 136 -9.24 -3.56 -11.40
C PRO A 136 -10.66 -4.13 -11.50
N ASP A 137 -11.26 -4.03 -12.70
CA ASP A 137 -12.65 -4.42 -12.95
C ASP A 137 -13.00 -5.82 -12.43
N ALA A 138 -12.14 -6.82 -12.68
CA ALA A 138 -12.38 -8.19 -12.20
C ALA A 138 -12.47 -8.31 -10.67
N THR A 139 -11.70 -7.52 -9.91
CA THR A 139 -11.77 -7.51 -8.44
C THR A 139 -13.01 -6.73 -7.95
N ILE A 140 -13.47 -5.73 -8.71
CA ILE A 140 -14.75 -5.05 -8.45
C ILE A 140 -15.90 -6.04 -8.62
N ASP A 141 -15.91 -6.80 -9.71
CA ASP A 141 -16.95 -7.79 -10.01
C ASP A 141 -17.00 -8.89 -8.93
N ALA A 142 -15.85 -9.45 -8.53
CA ALA A 142 -15.77 -10.46 -7.48
C ALA A 142 -16.28 -9.91 -6.13
N PHE A 143 -15.84 -8.71 -5.74
CA PHE A 143 -16.30 -8.09 -4.50
C PHE A 143 -17.79 -7.75 -4.53
N ALA A 144 -18.34 -7.36 -5.67
CA ALA A 144 -19.76 -7.10 -5.83
C ALA A 144 -20.63 -8.37 -5.72
N ASP A 145 -20.10 -9.51 -6.20
CA ASP A 145 -20.79 -10.81 -6.14
C ASP A 145 -20.78 -11.40 -4.71
N HIS A 146 -19.61 -11.43 -4.05
CA HIS A 146 -19.43 -12.16 -2.79
C HIS A 146 -18.45 -11.53 -1.79
N GLY A 147 -18.16 -10.23 -1.92
CA GLY A 147 -17.34 -9.49 -0.95
C GLY A 147 -18.02 -9.27 0.39
N THR A 148 -17.21 -9.02 1.42
CA THR A 148 -17.69 -8.75 2.78
C THR A 148 -17.47 -7.29 3.17
N VAL A 149 -18.57 -6.54 3.35
CA VAL A 149 -18.51 -5.14 3.79
C VAL A 149 -18.44 -5.07 5.32
N ALA A 150 -17.23 -5.07 5.86
CA ALA A 150 -16.98 -4.88 7.29
C ALA A 150 -15.72 -4.04 7.52
N ARG A 151 -15.71 -3.20 8.57
CA ARG A 151 -14.48 -2.55 9.02
C ARG A 151 -13.54 -3.62 9.55
N ALA A 152 -12.40 -3.82 8.88
CA ALA A 152 -11.48 -4.91 9.15
C ALA A 152 -10.02 -4.44 9.34
N VAL A 153 -9.65 -3.28 8.80
CA VAL A 153 -8.26 -2.80 8.77
C VAL A 153 -7.65 -2.58 10.16
N ASP A 154 -8.47 -2.37 11.18
CA ASP A 154 -8.06 -2.16 12.57
C ASP A 154 -8.63 -3.19 13.54
N VAL A 155 -9.16 -4.30 13.02
CA VAL A 155 -9.53 -5.49 13.78
C VAL A 155 -8.31 -6.40 13.89
N ASP A 156 -8.12 -7.07 15.03
CA ASP A 156 -7.05 -8.05 15.28
C ASP A 156 -5.63 -7.54 14.92
N VAL A 157 -5.34 -6.29 15.27
CA VAL A 157 -4.03 -5.66 15.02
C VAL A 157 -2.90 -6.38 15.78
N ILE A 158 -3.21 -7.01 16.92
CA ILE A 158 -2.25 -7.81 17.68
C ILE A 158 -1.78 -9.01 16.84
N ASP A 159 -2.70 -9.70 16.17
CA ASP A 159 -2.34 -10.82 15.30
C ASP A 159 -1.50 -10.35 14.10
N ALA A 160 -1.80 -9.18 13.54
CA ALA A 160 -0.97 -8.57 12.50
C ALA A 160 0.46 -8.29 12.99
N GLN A 161 0.62 -7.83 14.24
CA GLN A 161 1.95 -7.66 14.86
C GLN A 161 2.66 -9.00 15.06
N SER A 162 1.94 -10.03 15.51
CA SER A 162 2.49 -11.38 15.67
C SER A 162 2.92 -12.01 14.36
N VAL A 163 2.13 -11.88 13.29
CA VAL A 163 2.52 -12.31 11.93
C VAL A 163 3.78 -11.57 11.50
N TRP A 164 3.81 -10.25 11.66
CA TRP A 164 4.94 -9.42 11.24
C TRP A 164 6.23 -9.79 11.98
N ALA A 165 6.16 -10.06 13.29
CA ALA A 165 7.29 -10.55 14.07
C ALA A 165 7.71 -11.96 13.65
N GLY A 166 6.74 -12.86 13.44
CA GLY A 166 6.98 -14.25 13.03
C GLY A 166 7.72 -14.38 11.70
N LEU A 167 7.50 -13.45 10.75
CA LEU A 167 8.25 -13.41 9.49
C LEU A 167 9.76 -13.30 9.73
N ALA A 168 10.20 -12.42 10.63
CA ALA A 168 11.60 -12.29 10.97
C ALA A 168 12.15 -13.52 11.70
N GLU A 169 11.34 -14.13 12.59
CA GLU A 169 11.72 -15.34 13.33
C GLU A 169 11.99 -16.54 12.41
N VAL A 170 11.25 -16.67 11.31
CA VAL A 170 11.47 -17.72 10.31
C VAL A 170 12.52 -17.34 9.26
N GLY A 171 13.14 -16.15 9.37
CA GLY A 171 14.25 -15.71 8.53
C GLY A 171 13.86 -14.88 7.30
N VAL A 172 12.63 -14.36 7.23
CA VAL A 172 12.23 -13.42 6.17
C VAL A 172 12.63 -12.00 6.55
N ASP A 173 13.59 -11.44 5.80
CA ASP A 173 13.97 -10.04 5.89
C ASP A 173 12.98 -9.15 5.09
N MET A 174 12.10 -8.46 5.81
CA MET A 174 11.10 -7.57 5.19
C MET A 174 11.68 -6.30 4.58
N ASP A 175 12.88 -5.87 4.99
CA ASP A 175 13.55 -4.72 4.36
C ASP A 175 14.09 -5.13 2.99
N ASP A 176 14.66 -6.33 2.87
CA ASP A 176 15.09 -6.86 1.57
C ASP A 176 13.90 -7.20 0.64
N VAL A 177 12.79 -7.72 1.18
CA VAL A 177 11.53 -7.87 0.44
C VAL A 177 11.11 -6.52 -0.16
N ALA A 178 11.05 -5.48 0.67
CA ALA A 178 10.64 -4.16 0.22
C ALA A 178 11.60 -3.57 -0.82
N ALA A 179 12.92 -3.75 -0.63
CA ALA A 179 13.92 -3.28 -1.59
C ALA A 179 13.81 -4.01 -2.94
N THR A 180 13.51 -5.30 -2.92
CA THR A 180 13.27 -6.11 -4.12
C THR A 180 12.03 -5.61 -4.85
N LEU A 181 10.90 -5.49 -4.15
CA LEU A 181 9.65 -5.00 -4.72
C LEU A 181 9.74 -3.56 -5.25
N GLU A 182 10.51 -2.69 -4.58
CA GLU A 182 10.75 -1.31 -5.05
C GLU A 182 11.55 -1.31 -6.37
N ARG A 183 12.65 -2.09 -6.44
CA ARG A 183 13.45 -2.21 -7.68
C ARG A 183 12.64 -2.80 -8.84
N GLU A 184 11.95 -3.90 -8.60
CA GLU A 184 11.12 -4.55 -9.62
C GLU A 184 9.93 -3.68 -10.04
N GLY A 185 9.33 -2.97 -9.10
CA GLY A 185 8.26 -2.01 -9.36
C GLY A 185 8.70 -0.90 -10.29
N VAL A 186 9.86 -0.29 -10.02
CA VAL A 186 10.44 0.75 -10.90
C VAL A 186 10.77 0.19 -12.28
N ALA A 187 11.44 -0.97 -12.34
CA ALA A 187 11.80 -1.60 -13.61
C ALA A 187 10.56 -1.94 -14.46
N SER A 188 9.51 -2.48 -13.83
CA SER A 188 8.22 -2.75 -14.48
C SER A 188 7.59 -1.49 -15.06
N PHE A 189 7.60 -0.38 -14.31
CA PHE A 189 7.02 0.88 -14.77
C PHE A 189 7.80 1.46 -15.95
N GLN A 190 9.13 1.41 -15.90
CA GLN A 190 9.98 1.85 -17.00
C GLN A 190 9.71 1.01 -18.26
N LYS A 191 9.68 -0.31 -18.12
CA LYS A 191 9.40 -1.22 -19.24
C LYS A 191 8.04 -0.93 -19.89
N SER A 192 6.97 -0.80 -19.10
CA SER A 192 5.64 -0.49 -19.64
C SER A 192 5.59 0.89 -20.32
N PHE A 193 6.40 1.84 -19.87
CA PHE A 193 6.50 3.15 -20.53
C PHE A 193 7.25 3.06 -21.87
N ASP A 194 8.33 2.29 -21.93
CA ASP A 194 9.07 2.03 -23.19
C ASP A 194 8.17 1.33 -24.22
N GLU A 195 7.40 0.32 -23.79
CA GLU A 195 6.41 -0.38 -24.64
C GLU A 195 5.34 0.57 -25.18
N LEU A 196 4.85 1.51 -24.37
CA LEU A 196 3.91 2.55 -24.81
C LEU A 196 4.53 3.44 -25.90
N LEU A 197 5.77 3.87 -25.71
CA LEU A 197 6.47 4.72 -26.68
C LEU A 197 6.68 3.99 -28.01
N ASP A 198 7.01 2.71 -27.97
CA ASP A 198 7.18 1.89 -29.18
C ASP A 198 5.86 1.70 -29.93
N ALA A 199 4.76 1.44 -29.21
CA ALA A 199 3.43 1.36 -29.81
C ALA A 199 3.02 2.68 -30.49
N LEU A 200 3.31 3.82 -29.86
CA LEU A 200 3.04 5.15 -30.44
C LEU A 200 3.91 5.42 -31.68
N ARG A 201 5.19 5.04 -31.66
CA ARG A 201 6.09 5.16 -32.82
C ARG A 201 5.59 4.31 -33.98
N GLN A 202 5.25 3.05 -33.73
CA GLN A 202 4.68 2.17 -34.74
C GLN A 202 3.44 2.80 -35.36
N LYS A 203 2.53 3.32 -34.52
CA LYS A 203 1.30 3.92 -35.03
C LYS A 203 1.54 5.19 -35.84
N ALA A 204 2.50 6.01 -35.45
CA ALA A 204 2.90 7.19 -36.20
C ALA A 204 3.48 6.82 -37.57
N THR A 205 4.29 5.75 -37.66
CA THR A 205 4.83 5.24 -38.93
C THR A 205 3.74 4.68 -39.84
N GLU A 206 2.75 3.97 -39.31
CA GLU A 206 1.61 3.45 -40.10
C GLU A 206 0.74 4.56 -40.72
N LEU A 207 0.75 5.76 -40.13
CA LEU A 207 -0.07 6.89 -40.57
C LEU A 207 0.68 7.87 -41.49
N ALA A 208 1.99 7.71 -41.67
CA ALA A 208 2.86 8.55 -42.49
C ALA A 208 2.98 8.01 -43.92
#